data_AF-A0A212EUA6-F1
#
_entry.id   AF-A0A212EUA6-F1
#
_cell.length_a   1.000
_cell.length_b   1.000
_cell.length_c   1.000
_cell.angle_alpha   90.00
_cell.angle_beta   90.00
_cell.angle_gamma   90.00
#
_symmetry.space_group_name_H-M   'P 1'
#
loop_
_entity.id
_entity.type
_entity.pdbx_description
1 polymer ?
#
loop_
_entity_poly.entity_id
_entity_poly.type
_entity_poly.pdbx_seq_one_letter_code
_entity_poly.pdbx_strand_id
1 'polypeptide(L)' 'MGDVDLIDSIMGIYKIQLRSKRWQIRLFYHYLDLTMANAWLLHKRVCKDKGLSCRLSSADFRLDVALCKLGIKPGLV' A
#
# COMPACT_ATOMS: atom_id res chain seq x y z
N MET A 1 8.02 -12.07 -16.64
CA MET A 1 8.49 -12.35 -15.27
C MET A 1 8.74 -11.09 -14.43
N GLY A 2 8.57 -9.85 -14.94
CA GLY A 2 8.95 -8.63 -14.18
C GLY A 2 7.90 -8.04 -13.22
N ASP A 3 6.62 -8.33 -13.38
CA ASP A 3 5.57 -7.70 -12.56
C ASP A 3 5.56 -8.20 -11.11
N VAL A 4 5.89 -9.48 -10.90
CA VAL A 4 5.99 -10.08 -9.56
C VAL A 4 7.17 -9.47 -8.79
N ASP A 5 8.31 -9.26 -9.46
CA ASP A 5 9.49 -8.63 -8.87
C ASP A 5 9.25 -7.16 -8.51
N LEU A 6 8.45 -6.44 -9.31
CA LEU A 6 8.07 -5.06 -9.02
C LEU A 6 7.22 -4.97 -7.76
N ILE A 7 6.26 -5.89 -7.58
CA ILE A 7 5.43 -5.96 -6.38
C ILE A 7 6.29 -6.33 -5.16
N ASP A 8 7.19 -7.30 -5.30
CA ASP A 8 8.08 -7.71 -4.20
C ASP A 8 9.02 -6.56 -3.78
N SER A 9 9.53 -5.79 -4.75
CA SER A 9 10.31 -4.58 -4.49
C SER A 9 9.52 -3.51 -3.72
N ILE A 10 8.27 -3.25 -4.12
CA ILE A 10 7.39 -2.28 -3.42
C ILE A 10 7.03 -2.76 -2.01
N MET A 11 6.78 -4.07 -1.85
CA MET A 11 6.52 -4.69 -0.55
C MET A 11 7.74 -4.65 0.36
N GLY A 12 8.95 -4.80 -0.20
CA GLY A 12 10.21 -4.77 0.54
C GLY A 12 10.52 -3.42 1.20
N ILE A 13 10.09 -2.30 0.60
CA ILE A 13 10.37 -0.95 1.11
C ILE A 13 9.57 -0.64 2.39
N TYR A 14 8.33 -1.13 2.50
CA TYR A 14 7.42 -0.82 3.62
C TYR A 14 6.80 -2.09 4.21
N LYS A 15 7.64 -3.07 4.54
CA LYS A 15 7.21 -4.37 5.08
C LYS A 15 6.71 -4.25 6.52
N ILE A 16 5.54 -4.83 6.81
CA ILE A 16 5.05 -4.92 8.20
C ILE A 16 5.81 -6.06 8.92
N GLN A 17 6.78 -5.70 9.76
CA GLN A 17 7.52 -6.66 10.57
C GLN A 17 6.79 -6.96 11.88
N LEU A 18 5.84 -7.89 11.86
CA LEU A 18 5.16 -8.35 13.07
C LEU A 18 5.83 -9.60 13.66
N ARG A 19 6.34 -9.51 14.89
CA ARG A 19 6.93 -10.66 15.60
C ARG A 19 5.83 -11.46 16.33
N SER A 20 5.04 -12.22 15.58
CA SER A 20 4.03 -13.13 16.14
C SER A 20 4.43 -14.61 16.04
N LYS A 21 4.14 -15.37 17.12
CA LYS A 21 4.28 -16.84 17.16
C LYS A 21 3.19 -17.57 16.38
N ARG A 22 2.04 -16.92 16.13
CA ARG A 22 0.92 -17.52 15.38
C ARG A 22 1.14 -17.32 13.87
N TRP A 23 1.26 -18.41 13.13
CA TRP A 23 1.52 -18.38 11.68
C TRP A 23 0.36 -17.75 10.89
N GLN A 24 -0.88 -17.88 11.36
CA GLN A 24 -2.06 -17.29 10.71
C GLN A 24 -1.98 -15.76 10.68
N ILE A 25 -1.51 -15.16 11.77
CA ILE A 25 -1.32 -13.71 11.87
C ILE A 25 -0.30 -13.26 10.83
N ARG A 26 0.79 -14.02 10.67
CA ARG A 26 1.83 -13.71 9.68
C ARG A 26 1.29 -13.74 8.25
N LEU A 27 0.44 -14.72 7.92
CA LEU A 27 -0.22 -14.79 6.62
C LEU A 27 -1.19 -13.62 6.39
N PHE A 28 -1.97 -13.26 7.40
CA PHE A 28 -2.91 -12.15 7.30
C PHE A 28 -2.19 -10.83 6.98
N TYR A 29 -1.11 -10.51 7.71
CA TYR A 29 -0.34 -9.30 7.44
C TYR A 29 0.38 -9.34 6.09
N HIS A 30 0.84 -10.52 5.65
CA HIS A 30 1.41 -10.66 4.32
C HIS A 30 0.38 -10.37 3.22
N TYR A 31 -0.85 -10.87 3.39
CA TYR A 31 -1.95 -10.57 2.48
C TYR A 31 -2.34 -9.09 2.52
N LEU A 32 -2.33 -8.47 3.71
CA LEU A 32 -2.58 -7.04 3.87
C LEU A 32 -1.53 -6.21 3.13
N ASP A 33 -0.25 -6.54 3.27
CA ASP A 33 0.84 -5.87 2.54
C ASP A 33 0.68 -6.00 1.02
N LEU A 34 0.29 -7.19 0.54
CA LEU A 34 0.03 -7.44 -0.89
C LEU A 34 -1.16 -6.63 -1.40
N THR A 35 -2.27 -6.59 -0.65
CA THR A 35 -3.45 -5.80 -1.04
C THR A 35 -3.15 -4.30 -1.07
N MET A 36 -2.34 -3.79 -0.15
CA MET A 36 -1.89 -2.39 -0.16
C MET A 36 -1.01 -2.08 -1.37
N ALA A 37 -0.08 -2.96 -1.73
CA ALA A 37 0.74 -2.80 -2.94
C ALA A 37 -0.12 -2.81 -4.22
N ASN A 38 -1.11 -3.70 -4.29
CA ASN A 38 -2.06 -3.76 -5.41
C ASN A 38 -2.96 -2.53 -5.49
N ALA A 39 -3.46 -2.04 -4.35
CA ALA A 39 -4.25 -0.80 -4.29
C ALA A 39 -3.43 0.40 -4.79
N TRP A 40 -2.15 0.46 -4.45
CA TRP A 40 -1.24 1.50 -4.93
C TRP A 40 -1.03 1.46 -6.46
N LEU A 41 -0.82 0.26 -7.01
CA LEU A 41 -0.73 0.06 -8.46
C LEU A 41 -2.02 0.47 -9.17
N LEU A 42 -3.17 0.10 -8.61
CA LEU A 42 -4.48 0.50 -9.13
C LEU A 42 -4.66 2.02 -9.10
N HIS A 43 -4.29 2.67 -8.00
CA HIS A 43 -4.32 4.13 -7.88
C HIS A 43 -3.52 4.81 -8.98
N LYS A 44 -2.29 4.34 -9.25
CA LYS A 44 -1.46 4.86 -10.36
C LYS A 44 -2.14 4.70 -11.72
N ARG A 45 -2.80 3.56 -11.99
CA ARG A 45 -3.53 3.32 -13.25
C ARG A 45 -4.71 4.27 -13.39
N VAL A 46 -5.54 4.39 -12.36
CA VAL A 46 -6.70 5.29 -12.36
C VAL A 46 -6.28 6.75 -12.56
N CYS A 47 -5.19 7.17 -11.94
CA CYS A 47 -4.64 8.51 -12.12
C CYS A 47 -4.17 8.76 -13.55
N LYS A 48 -3.49 7.78 -14.16
CA LYS A 48 -3.06 7.84 -15.55
C LYS A 48 -4.24 7.96 -16.50
N ASP A 49 -5.29 7.16 -16.28
CA ASP A 49 -6.50 7.17 -17.12
C ASP A 49 -7.29 8.48 -17.00
N LYS A 50 -7.28 9.09 -15.81
CA LYS A 50 -7.94 10.39 -15.56
C LYS A 50 -7.08 11.61 -15.94
N GLY A 51 -5.85 11.41 -16.41
CA GLY A 51 -4.92 12.49 -16.71
C GLY A 51 -4.47 13.30 -15.48
N LEU A 52 -4.64 12.75 -14.28
CA LEU A 52 -4.24 13.40 -13.03
C LEU A 52 -2.76 13.13 -12.75
N SER A 53 -2.00 14.16 -12.43
CA SER A 53 -0.61 14.07 -11.99
C SER A 53 -0.53 13.53 -10.56
N CYS A 54 -0.79 12.23 -10.39
CA CYS A 54 -0.68 11.56 -9.10
C CYS A 54 0.79 11.30 -8.75
N ARG A 55 1.41 12.35 -8.21
CA ARG A 55 2.78 12.34 -7.68
C ARG A 55 2.81 12.01 -6.18
N LEU A 56 1.86 11.21 -5.69
CA LEU A 56 1.95 10.72 -4.31
C LEU A 56 3.09 9.71 -4.20
N SER A 57 3.82 9.74 -3.09
CA SER A 57 4.71 8.63 -2.75
C SER A 57 3.86 7.44 -2.28
N SER A 58 4.42 6.23 -2.38
CA SER A 58 3.81 5.02 -1.79
C SER A 58 3.57 5.18 -0.29
N ALA A 59 4.39 5.97 0.40
CA ALA A 59 4.21 6.31 1.81
C ALA A 59 2.98 7.19 2.06
N ASP A 60 2.83 8.28 1.30
CA ASP A 60 1.72 9.23 1.47
C ASP A 60 0.37 8.54 1.20
N PHE A 61 0.33 7.66 0.19
CA PHE A 61 -0.85 6.85 -0.07
C PHE A 61 -1.22 5.93 1.11
N ARG A 62 -0.23 5.29 1.74
CA ARG A 62 -0.47 4.44 2.92
C ARG A 62 -0.96 5.27 4.10
N LEU A 63 -0.42 6.48 4.27
CA LEU A 63 -0.84 7.41 5.31
C LEU A 63 -2.28 7.88 5.08
N ASP A 64 -2.64 8.26 3.85
CA ASP A 64 -4.01 8.65 3.50
C ASP A 64 -5.01 7.50 3.71
N VAL A 65 -4.63 6.27 3.35
CA VAL A 65 -5.46 5.09 3.61
C VAL A 65 -5.63 4.87 5.11
N ALA A 66 -4.56 5.02 5.90
CA ALA A 66 -4.63 4.90 7.35
C ALA A 66 -5.52 5.98 7.99
N LEU A 67 -5.34 7.24 7.60
CA LEU A 67 -6.16 8.38 8.06
C LEU A 67 -7.63 8.17 7.73
N CYS A 68 -7.93 7.74 6.50
CA CYS A 68 -9.29 7.43 6.06
C CYS A 68 -9.91 6.31 6.91
N LYS A 69 -9.15 5.26 7.25
CA LYS A 69 -9.61 4.19 8.16
C LYS A 69 -9.82 4.66 9.61
N LEU A 70 -9.09 5.70 10.04
CA LEU A 70 -9.26 6.34 11.35
C LEU A 70 -10.35 7.42 11.36
N GLY A 71 -10.99 7.71 10.21
CA GLY A 71 -12.01 8.75 10.09
C GLY A 71 -11.46 10.18 10.06
N ILE A 72 -10.15 10.34 9.88
CA ILE A 72 -9.48 11.64 9.81
C ILE A 72 -9.38 12.04 8.34
N LYS A 73 -9.79 13.26 7.99
CA LYS A 73 -9.70 13.75 6.61
C LYS A 73 -8.24 14.04 6.24
N PRO A 74 -7.73 13.53 5.10
CA PRO A 74 -6.41 13.89 4.61
C PRO A 74 -6.40 15.37 4.19
N GLY A 75 -5.47 16.16 4.72
CA GLY A 75 -5.38 17.62 4.51
C GLY A 75 -5.49 18.48 5.78
N LEU A 76 -5.49 17.86 6.97
CA LEU A 76 -5.53 18.55 8.28
C LEU A 76 -4.20 18.46 9.07
N VAL A 77 -3.12 18.00 8.41
CA VAL A 77 -1.76 17.94 8.94
C VAL A 77 -0.83 18.66 7.96
#